data_AF-A0A9P4QI89-F1
#
_entry.id   AF-A0A9P4QI89-F1
#
_cell.length_a   1.000
_cell.length_b   1.000
_cell.length_c   1.000
_cell.angle_alpha   90.00
_cell.angle_beta   90.00
_cell.angle_gamma   90.00
#
_symmetry.space_group_name_H-M   'P 1'
#
loop_
_entity.id
_entity.type
_entity.pdbx_description
1 polymer ?
#
loop_
_entity_poly.entity_id
_entity_poly.type
_entity_poly.pdbx_seq_one_letter_code
_entity_poly.pdbx_strand_id
1 'polypeptide(L)'
;MSSPPKITIRPPLTTSPPAPQPPAETYSPPPLPWLLETWNVTHSTLPMWKSKRNVQIQYTSLAPSDPSVTAEGGESDRLDDLVTYQGLDSSKVSSVRGVDKAANAQRRDVWDWRGRGWLVVAGSRWEVIGWGEEEEEGGGGGDHAPTGSSPPGGGGTNKNKWVVTLFAKTLFTPQGVDIYSLSPQGVKAETLQGIKKALAGCEDGSVKKLAGELFEVAVDGERAG
;
A
#
# COMPACT_ATOMS: atom_id res chain seq x y z
N MET A 1 -24.69 6.36 -14.87
CA MET A 1 -23.81 6.10 -13.71
C MET A 1 -22.96 4.90 -14.08
N SER A 2 -21.64 5.05 -14.14
CA SER A 2 -20.74 3.91 -14.39
C SER A 2 -20.77 2.98 -13.18
N SER A 3 -20.71 1.67 -13.39
CA SER A 3 -20.60 0.72 -12.28
C SER A 3 -19.28 0.96 -11.54
N PRO A 4 -19.27 0.92 -10.19
CA PRO A 4 -18.02 1.07 -9.44
C PRO A 4 -17.03 -0.03 -9.85
N PRO A 5 -15.71 0.27 -9.86
CA PRO A 5 -14.70 -0.69 -10.24
C PRO A 5 -14.80 -1.94 -9.36
N LYS A 6 -14.72 -3.13 -9.97
CA LYS A 6 -14.69 -4.39 -9.25
C LYS A 6 -13.35 -4.50 -8.51
N ILE A 7 -13.37 -4.25 -7.21
CA ILE A 7 -12.19 -4.37 -6.35
C ILE A 7 -12.05 -5.81 -5.86
N THR A 8 -10.84 -6.35 -6.00
CA THR A 8 -10.45 -7.65 -5.48
C THR A 8 -9.67 -7.48 -4.18
N ILE A 9 -10.09 -8.19 -3.14
CA ILE A 9 -9.31 -8.44 -1.93
C ILE A 9 -9.13 -9.95 -1.81
N ARG A 10 -7.90 -10.44 -1.74
CA ARG A 10 -7.62 -11.85 -1.47
C ARG A 10 -7.57 -12.12 0.04
N PRO A 11 -7.88 -13.35 0.49
CA PRO A 11 -7.57 -13.78 1.85
C PRO A 11 -6.05 -13.71 2.14
N PRO A 12 -5.65 -13.59 3.42
CA PRO A 12 -4.26 -13.69 3.83
C PRO A 12 -3.68 -15.06 3.47
N LEU A 13 -2.41 -15.12 3.06
CA LEU A 13 -1.73 -16.41 2.84
C LEU A 13 -1.18 -17.00 4.14
N THR A 14 -1.23 -16.24 5.22
CA THR A 14 -0.65 -16.58 6.52
C THR A 14 -1.64 -17.19 7.52
N THR A 15 -2.94 -17.21 7.22
CA THR A 15 -3.95 -17.89 8.05
C THR A 15 -4.08 -19.36 7.63
N SER A 16 -3.98 -20.28 8.61
CA SER A 16 -4.05 -21.74 8.40
C SER A 16 -5.50 -22.26 8.40
N PRO A 17 -5.82 -23.38 7.71
CA PRO A 17 -4.93 -24.20 6.87
C PRO A 17 -4.62 -23.48 5.55
N PRO A 18 -3.62 -23.91 4.76
CA PRO A 18 -3.31 -23.25 3.48
C PRO A 18 -4.58 -23.25 2.63
N ALA A 19 -5.24 -22.10 2.57
CA ALA A 19 -6.31 -21.91 1.62
C ALA A 19 -5.69 -22.19 0.25
N PRO A 20 -6.35 -22.97 -0.63
CA PRO A 20 -5.93 -23.07 -2.01
C PRO A 20 -5.68 -21.65 -2.50
N GLN A 21 -4.51 -21.39 -3.10
CA GLN A 21 -4.28 -20.06 -3.66
C GLN A 21 -5.47 -19.77 -4.59
N PRO A 22 -6.10 -18.60 -4.46
CA PRO A 22 -7.22 -18.26 -5.32
C PRO A 22 -6.72 -18.40 -6.77
N PRO A 23 -7.53 -18.94 -7.70
CA PRO A 23 -7.12 -19.07 -9.10
C PRO A 23 -6.54 -17.73 -9.58
N ALA A 24 -5.42 -17.76 -10.30
CA ALA A 24 -4.71 -16.56 -10.76
C ALA A 24 -5.62 -15.57 -11.53
N GLU A 25 -6.73 -16.08 -12.08
CA GLU A 25 -7.79 -15.31 -12.73
C GLU A 25 -8.52 -14.32 -11.80
N THR A 26 -8.40 -14.47 -10.48
CA THR A 26 -9.08 -13.61 -9.48
C THR A 26 -8.16 -12.61 -8.83
N TYR A 27 -6.86 -12.91 -8.67
CA TYR A 27 -5.85 -12.01 -8.10
C TYR A 27 -4.44 -12.36 -8.62
N SER A 28 -3.69 -11.34 -9.02
CA SER A 28 -2.24 -11.42 -9.23
C SER A 28 -1.52 -10.44 -8.30
N PRO A 29 -0.33 -10.80 -7.75
CA PRO A 29 0.53 -9.84 -7.07
C PRO A 29 0.78 -8.60 -7.95
N PRO A 30 0.91 -7.39 -7.36
CA PRO A 30 1.43 -6.25 -8.10
C PRO A 30 2.87 -6.54 -8.55
N PRO A 31 3.29 -6.07 -9.73
CA PRO A 31 4.71 -6.14 -10.12
C PRO A 31 5.55 -5.30 -9.15
N LEU A 32 6.82 -5.65 -8.91
CA LEU A 32 7.63 -4.94 -7.92
C LEU A 32 7.70 -3.42 -8.16
N PRO A 33 7.89 -2.91 -9.40
CA PRO A 33 7.86 -1.48 -9.70
C PRO A 33 6.58 -0.76 -9.27
N TRP A 34 5.46 -1.47 -9.12
CA TRP A 34 4.24 -0.87 -8.57
C TRP A 34 4.46 -0.38 -7.14
N LEU A 35 5.18 -1.15 -6.32
CA LEU A 35 5.41 -0.84 -4.91
C LEU A 35 6.49 0.21 -4.70
N LEU A 36 7.40 0.42 -5.65
CA LEU A 36 8.58 1.30 -5.56
C LEU A 36 8.26 2.80 -5.65
N GLU A 37 7.17 3.20 -5.02
CA GLU A 37 6.66 4.56 -4.94
C GLU A 37 6.77 5.07 -3.50
N THR A 38 6.43 6.34 -3.29
CA THR A 38 6.15 6.89 -1.96
C THR A 38 4.64 6.92 -1.74
N TRP A 39 4.18 6.10 -0.80
CA TRP A 39 2.78 5.91 -0.47
C TRP A 39 2.36 6.75 0.71
N ASN A 40 1.15 7.33 0.67
CA ASN A 40 0.50 7.92 1.84
C ASN A 40 -0.40 6.87 2.49
N VAL A 41 -0.26 6.66 3.79
CA VAL A 41 -1.22 5.86 4.56
C VAL A 41 -2.43 6.73 4.83
N THR A 42 -3.56 6.42 4.20
CA THR A 42 -4.76 7.27 4.24
C THR A 42 -5.84 6.71 5.12
N HIS A 43 -5.89 5.38 5.26
CA HIS A 43 -6.76 4.71 6.21
C HIS A 43 -5.99 3.59 6.87
N SER A 44 -6.36 3.29 8.12
CA SER A 44 -5.71 2.24 8.89
C SER A 44 -6.65 1.67 9.94
N THR A 45 -6.37 0.45 10.39
CA THR A 45 -6.92 -0.11 11.64
C THR A 45 -5.89 -0.11 12.78
N LEU A 46 -4.61 0.23 12.51
CA LEU A 46 -3.52 0.18 13.47
C LEU A 46 -3.60 1.38 14.43
N PRO A 47 -3.82 1.18 15.74
CA PRO A 47 -4.05 2.29 16.68
C PRO A 47 -2.91 3.30 16.78
N MET A 48 -1.67 2.90 16.45
CA MET A 48 -0.51 3.79 16.47
C MET A 48 -0.67 5.03 15.59
N TRP A 49 -1.42 4.93 14.47
CA TRP A 49 -1.64 6.05 13.54
C TRP A 49 -2.68 7.06 14.00
N LYS A 50 -3.49 6.75 15.03
CA LYS A 50 -4.50 7.70 15.57
C LYS A 50 -3.91 8.97 16.15
N SER A 51 -2.63 8.93 16.55
CA SER A 51 -1.91 10.08 17.14
C SER A 51 -0.85 10.64 16.20
N LYS A 52 -0.96 10.36 14.89
CA LYS A 52 0.02 10.71 13.87
C LYS A 52 -0.67 11.31 12.66
N ARG A 53 0.11 12.07 11.88
CA ARG A 53 -0.32 12.67 10.61
C ARG A 53 0.76 12.57 9.56
N ASN A 54 0.39 12.78 8.29
CA ASN A 54 1.28 12.80 7.12
C ASN A 54 2.17 11.54 7.04
N VAL A 55 1.57 10.38 7.34
CA VAL A 55 2.25 9.09 7.36
C VAL A 55 2.55 8.67 5.93
N GLN A 56 3.83 8.51 5.62
CA GLN A 56 4.28 8.02 4.33
C GLN A 56 5.20 6.82 4.46
N ILE A 57 5.14 5.94 3.48
CA ILE A 57 5.98 4.76 3.36
C ILE A 57 6.63 4.78 1.98
N GLN A 58 7.96 4.78 1.95
CA GLN A 58 8.72 4.69 0.71
C GLN A 58 9.42 3.34 0.64
N TYR A 59 9.19 2.63 -0.46
CA TYR A 59 9.88 1.38 -0.76
C TYR A 59 10.94 1.62 -1.84
N THR A 60 12.18 1.20 -1.59
CA THR A 60 13.26 1.25 -2.58
C THR A 60 13.83 -0.14 -2.79
N SER A 61 14.00 -0.56 -4.05
CA SER A 61 14.61 -1.85 -4.36
C SER A 61 16.05 -1.91 -3.80
N LEU A 62 16.38 -3.00 -3.13
CA LEU A 62 17.74 -3.30 -2.68
C LEU A 62 18.37 -4.37 -3.56
N ALA A 63 19.68 -4.57 -3.44
CA ALA A 63 20.32 -5.74 -4.02
C ALA A 63 19.66 -7.03 -3.48
N PRO A 64 19.38 -8.02 -4.36
CA PRO A 64 18.73 -9.25 -3.96
C PRO A 64 19.51 -9.99 -2.88
N SER A 65 18.82 -10.81 -2.09
CA SER A 65 19.44 -11.56 -0.99
C SER A 65 20.36 -12.68 -1.46
N ASP A 66 20.16 -13.15 -2.70
CA ASP A 66 20.99 -14.15 -3.38
C ASP A 66 21.12 -13.78 -4.87
N PRO A 67 22.31 -13.91 -5.50
CA PRO A 67 22.50 -13.61 -6.93
C PRO A 67 21.62 -14.44 -7.88
N SER A 68 21.16 -15.62 -7.44
CA SER A 68 20.23 -16.48 -8.18
C SER A 68 18.76 -16.06 -8.05
N VAL A 69 18.46 -15.08 -7.19
CA VAL A 69 17.17 -14.38 -7.18
C VAL A 69 17.14 -13.42 -8.37
N THR A 70 17.14 -14.03 -9.54
CA THR A 70 16.68 -13.50 -10.79
C THR A 70 15.43 -14.31 -11.10
N ALA A 71 14.34 -14.04 -10.37
CA ALA A 71 13.03 -14.51 -10.84
C ALA A 71 12.86 -14.01 -12.28
N GLU A 72 12.22 -14.80 -13.15
CA GLU A 72 11.85 -14.34 -14.49
C GLU A 72 11.29 -12.91 -14.40
N GLY A 73 12.03 -11.92 -14.92
CA GLY A 73 11.73 -10.49 -14.76
C GLY A 73 12.79 -9.62 -14.06
N GLY A 74 13.80 -10.19 -13.40
CA GLY A 74 14.95 -9.42 -12.86
C GLY A 74 14.66 -8.55 -11.62
N GLU A 75 13.59 -8.87 -10.88
CA GLU A 75 13.11 -8.09 -9.73
C GLU A 75 13.67 -8.61 -8.38
N SER A 76 14.16 -7.69 -7.53
CA SER A 76 14.72 -8.00 -6.21
C SER A 76 13.73 -8.66 -5.25
N ASP A 77 14.21 -9.45 -4.30
CA ASP A 77 13.45 -9.98 -3.15
C ASP A 77 13.62 -9.11 -1.89
N ARG A 78 14.22 -7.93 -2.00
CA ARG A 78 14.48 -7.03 -0.87
C ARG A 78 14.10 -5.59 -1.15
N LEU A 79 13.46 -4.96 -0.18
CA LEU A 79 13.12 -3.54 -0.20
C LEU A 79 13.71 -2.83 1.02
N ASP A 80 14.21 -1.61 0.81
CA ASP A 80 14.40 -0.61 1.85
C ASP A 80 13.03 -0.03 2.17
N ASP A 81 12.66 -0.06 3.45
CA ASP A 81 11.42 0.52 3.95
C ASP A 81 11.75 1.74 4.81
N LEU A 82 11.26 2.90 4.37
CA LEU A 82 11.32 4.16 5.10
C LEU A 82 9.90 4.67 5.38
N VAL A 83 9.47 4.53 6.63
CA VAL A 83 8.25 5.15 7.13
C VAL A 83 8.58 6.52 7.71
N THR A 84 7.82 7.55 7.36
CA THR A 84 7.93 8.91 7.92
C THR A 84 6.59 9.41 8.38
N TYR A 85 6.56 10.19 9.46
CA TYR A 85 5.32 10.73 10.04
C TYR A 85 5.60 11.91 10.96
N GLN A 86 4.54 12.63 11.33
CA GLN A 86 4.55 13.65 12.38
C GLN A 86 3.58 13.27 13.50
N GLY A 87 3.80 13.82 14.70
CA GLY A 87 2.76 13.82 15.74
C GLY A 87 1.67 14.83 15.39
N LEU A 88 0.44 14.63 15.89
CA LEU A 88 -0.67 15.55 15.60
C LEU A 88 -0.37 17.01 15.94
N ASP A 89 0.44 17.25 16.98
CA ASP A 89 0.78 18.59 17.48
C ASP A 89 2.25 18.94 17.26
N SER A 90 2.93 18.30 16.29
CA SER A 90 4.36 18.50 16.07
C SER A 90 4.71 18.62 14.59
N SER A 91 5.49 19.64 14.24
CA SER A 91 6.08 19.77 12.90
C SER A 91 7.27 18.82 12.67
N LYS A 92 7.83 18.21 13.73
CA LYS A 92 9.00 17.32 13.62
C LYS A 92 8.67 16.05 12.86
N VAL A 93 9.35 15.85 11.73
CA VAL A 93 9.30 14.59 10.99
C VAL A 93 10.12 13.52 11.71
N SER A 94 9.44 12.43 12.08
CA SER A 94 10.04 11.22 12.62
C SER A 94 10.15 10.16 11.53
N SER A 95 11.06 9.19 11.71
CA SER A 95 11.21 8.09 10.77
C SER A 95 11.42 6.74 11.45
N VAL A 96 10.94 5.69 10.79
CA VAL A 96 11.21 4.29 11.10
C VAL A 96 11.81 3.68 9.83
N ARG A 97 12.90 2.93 10.00
CA ARG A 97 13.61 2.29 8.89
C ARG A 97 13.67 0.79 9.10
N GLY A 98 13.44 0.05 8.03
CA GLY A 98 13.55 -1.40 8.01
C GLY A 98 14.02 -1.92 6.66
N VAL A 99 14.02 -3.25 6.55
CA VAL A 99 14.21 -3.98 5.31
C VAL A 99 13.10 -5.02 5.23
N ASP A 100 12.42 -5.05 4.10
CA ASP A 100 11.52 -6.14 3.74
C ASP A 100 12.28 -7.19 2.96
N LYS A 101 12.07 -8.46 3.31
CA LYS A 101 12.49 -9.60 2.52
C LYS A 101 11.26 -10.37 2.04
N ALA A 102 11.19 -10.71 0.76
CA ALA A 102 10.08 -11.49 0.24
C ALA A 102 10.01 -12.84 0.99
N ALA A 103 8.85 -13.15 1.55
CA ALA A 103 8.64 -14.39 2.30
C ALA A 103 8.43 -15.61 1.38
N ASN A 104 8.28 -15.38 0.07
CA ASN A 104 8.07 -16.39 -0.95
C ASN A 104 8.93 -16.07 -2.18
N ALA A 105 9.62 -17.07 -2.74
CA ALA A 105 10.55 -16.86 -3.84
C ALA A 105 9.85 -16.40 -5.14
N GLN A 106 8.61 -16.85 -5.36
CA GLN A 106 7.83 -16.65 -6.58
C GLN A 106 6.91 -15.43 -6.53
N ARG A 107 6.76 -14.78 -5.37
CA ARG A 107 5.80 -13.68 -5.17
C ARG A 107 6.45 -12.45 -4.55
N ARG A 108 5.88 -11.28 -4.83
CA ARG A 108 6.31 -9.97 -4.30
C ARG A 108 5.18 -9.22 -3.59
N ASP A 109 4.30 -9.98 -2.94
CA ASP A 109 3.17 -9.47 -2.18
C ASP A 109 3.06 -10.04 -0.76
N VAL A 110 4.11 -10.72 -0.28
CA VAL A 110 4.26 -11.19 1.10
C VAL A 110 5.68 -10.90 1.55
N TRP A 111 5.82 -10.16 2.62
CA TRP A 111 7.08 -9.57 3.04
C TRP A 111 7.30 -9.77 4.54
N ASP A 112 8.52 -10.18 4.90
CA ASP A 112 9.01 -10.18 6.26
C ASP A 112 9.84 -8.92 6.48
N TRP A 113 9.25 -7.98 7.21
CA TRP A 113 9.88 -6.73 7.62
C TRP A 113 10.78 -6.95 8.84
N ARG A 114 11.93 -6.30 8.83
CA ARG A 114 12.82 -6.21 9.99
C ARG A 114 13.35 -4.79 10.18
N GLY A 115 13.24 -4.29 11.41
CA GLY A 115 13.74 -2.95 11.74
C GLY A 115 15.26 -2.82 11.61
N ARG A 116 15.72 -1.60 11.36
CA ARG A 116 17.16 -1.24 11.32
C ARG A 116 17.59 -0.47 12.57
N GLY A 117 18.89 -0.51 12.86
CA GLY A 117 19.48 0.16 14.02
C GLY A 117 18.95 -0.44 15.33
N TRP A 118 18.46 0.41 16.23
CA TRP A 118 17.92 -0.02 17.53
C TRP A 118 16.63 -0.86 17.40
N LEU A 119 15.97 -0.86 16.24
CA LEU A 119 14.73 -1.61 15.98
C LEU A 119 14.95 -3.04 15.43
N VAL A 120 16.18 -3.55 15.38
CA VAL A 120 16.49 -4.87 14.77
C VAL A 120 15.80 -6.09 15.43
N VAL A 121 15.30 -5.91 16.65
CA VAL A 121 14.54 -6.91 17.41
C VAL A 121 13.06 -6.93 17.03
N ALA A 122 12.56 -5.90 16.36
CA ALA A 122 11.20 -5.85 15.85
C ALA A 122 11.15 -6.48 14.45
N GLY A 123 10.18 -7.37 14.26
CA GLY A 123 9.85 -7.95 12.97
C GLY A 123 8.34 -8.01 12.81
N SER A 124 7.88 -7.92 11.57
CA SER A 124 6.47 -8.05 11.22
C SER A 124 6.37 -8.73 9.86
N ARG A 125 5.34 -9.55 9.66
CA ARG A 125 4.98 -10.00 8.32
C ARG A 125 3.85 -9.12 7.80
N TRP A 126 3.93 -8.71 6.54
CA TRP A 126 2.85 -8.01 5.88
C TRP A 126 2.62 -8.53 4.47
N GLU A 127 1.41 -8.29 3.96
CA GLU A 127 0.94 -8.78 2.68
C GLU A 127 0.24 -7.67 1.91
N VAL A 128 0.43 -7.60 0.59
CA VAL A 128 -0.51 -6.89 -0.28
C VAL A 128 -1.69 -7.83 -0.53
N ILE A 129 -2.87 -7.40 -0.12
CA ILE A 129 -4.11 -8.18 -0.27
C ILE A 129 -5.07 -7.61 -1.32
N GLY A 130 -4.81 -6.38 -1.78
CA GLY A 130 -5.49 -5.76 -2.92
C GLY A 130 -4.69 -4.56 -3.42
N TRP A 131 -4.86 -4.22 -4.70
CA TRP A 131 -4.21 -3.08 -5.32
C TRP A 131 -4.95 -2.69 -6.60
N GLY A 132 -4.74 -1.47 -7.07
CA GLY A 132 -5.33 -1.00 -8.32
C GLY A 132 -5.11 0.48 -8.55
N GLU A 133 -5.72 1.01 -9.60
CA GLU A 133 -5.65 2.40 -10.00
C GLU A 133 -7.05 2.97 -10.21
N GLU A 134 -7.17 4.28 -10.05
CA GLU A 134 -8.33 5.07 -10.43
C GLU A 134 -7.86 6.31 -11.21
N GLU A 135 -8.74 6.88 -12.01
CA GLU A 135 -8.46 8.16 -12.65
C GLU A 135 -8.35 9.26 -11.59
N GLU A 136 -7.40 10.19 -11.71
CA GLU A 136 -7.42 11.39 -10.88
C GLU A 136 -8.60 12.30 -11.25
N GLU A 137 -9.13 13.02 -10.27
CA GLU A 137 -10.17 14.02 -10.49
C GLU A 137 -9.55 15.24 -11.21
N GLY A 138 -9.88 15.42 -12.50
CA GLY A 138 -9.35 16.53 -13.31
C GLY A 138 -9.08 16.25 -14.80
N GLY A 139 -9.26 15.02 -15.29
CA GLY A 139 -9.16 14.68 -16.72
C GLY A 139 -10.36 15.07 -17.58
N GLY A 140 -11.27 15.91 -17.08
CA GLY A 140 -12.39 16.43 -17.86
C GLY A 140 -11.88 17.46 -18.85
N GLY A 141 -11.70 17.05 -20.11
CA GLY A 141 -11.32 17.93 -21.21
C GLY A 141 -12.20 19.18 -21.24
N GLY A 142 -11.67 20.28 -20.72
CA GLY A 142 -12.17 21.61 -21.04
C GLY A 142 -11.76 21.91 -22.48
N ASP A 143 -12.72 22.29 -23.31
CA ASP A 143 -12.54 22.79 -24.67
C ASP A 143 -11.74 24.12 -24.68
N HIS A 144 -10.48 24.08 -24.24
CA HIS A 144 -9.52 25.13 -24.45
C HIS A 144 -8.56 24.71 -25.55
N ALA A 145 -8.83 25.25 -26.74
CA ALA A 145 -7.95 25.20 -27.88
C ALA A 145 -6.50 25.52 -27.47
N PRO A 146 -5.51 24.75 -27.92
CA PRO A 146 -4.14 24.92 -27.49
C PRO A 146 -3.55 26.17 -28.15
N THR A 147 -3.38 27.24 -27.38
CA THR A 147 -2.49 28.33 -27.78
C THR A 147 -1.08 28.02 -27.28
N GLY A 148 -0.21 27.61 -28.20
CA GLY A 148 1.24 27.80 -28.09
C GLY A 148 2.06 26.62 -27.59
N SER A 149 2.70 25.94 -28.54
CA SER A 149 4.09 25.45 -28.45
C SER A 149 4.49 24.64 -27.21
N SER A 150 3.88 23.46 -27.04
CA SER A 150 4.53 22.34 -26.34
C SER A 150 4.63 21.14 -27.29
N PRO A 151 5.73 20.37 -27.26
CA PRO A 151 5.92 19.26 -28.18
C PRO A 151 4.85 18.17 -27.94
N PRO A 152 4.37 17.47 -28.99
CA PRO A 152 3.42 16.40 -28.84
C PRO A 152 4.17 15.14 -28.35
N GLY A 153 4.09 14.86 -27.06
CA GLY A 153 4.70 13.66 -26.48
C GLY A 153 4.20 13.39 -25.07
N GLY A 154 3.17 12.55 -24.96
CA GLY A 154 2.75 11.93 -23.70
C GLY A 154 1.42 12.44 -23.15
N GLY A 155 0.30 12.02 -23.76
CA GLY A 155 -0.99 12.01 -23.08
C GLY A 155 -0.97 10.99 -21.94
N GLY A 156 -0.35 11.34 -20.81
CA GLY A 156 -0.40 10.57 -19.59
C GLY A 156 -1.69 10.91 -18.85
N THR A 157 -2.62 9.96 -18.77
CA THR A 157 -3.70 10.04 -17.79
C THR A 157 -3.04 10.02 -16.40
N ASN A 158 -3.16 11.09 -15.62
CA ASN A 158 -2.76 11.02 -14.22
C ASN A 158 -3.68 10.00 -13.51
N LYS A 159 -3.10 8.90 -13.03
CA LYS A 159 -3.83 7.86 -12.32
C LYS A 159 -3.35 7.81 -10.88
N ASN A 160 -4.31 7.78 -9.95
CA ASN A 160 -4.02 7.56 -8.55
C ASN A 160 -3.94 6.05 -8.31
N LYS A 161 -2.78 5.55 -7.88
CA LYS A 161 -2.61 4.15 -7.50
C LYS A 161 -2.96 3.97 -6.02
N TRP A 162 -3.43 2.78 -5.67
CA TRP A 162 -3.70 2.39 -4.30
C TRP A 162 -3.28 0.95 -4.03
N VAL A 163 -3.00 0.68 -2.75
CA VAL A 163 -2.63 -0.64 -2.23
C VAL A 163 -3.35 -0.86 -0.91
N VAL A 164 -3.81 -2.07 -0.66
CA VAL A 164 -4.35 -2.52 0.62
C VAL A 164 -3.38 -3.54 1.20
N THR A 165 -2.79 -3.19 2.34
CA THR A 165 -1.85 -4.06 3.05
C THR A 165 -2.48 -4.66 4.29
N LEU A 166 -2.07 -5.87 4.64
CA LEU A 166 -2.42 -6.55 5.87
C LEU A 166 -1.14 -6.86 6.64
N PHE A 167 -1.09 -6.44 7.90
CA PHE A 167 0.01 -6.69 8.83
C PHE A 167 -0.39 -7.79 9.80
N ALA A 168 0.47 -8.80 9.95
CA ALA A 168 0.32 -9.83 10.96
C ALA A 168 0.46 -9.23 12.37
N LYS A 169 -0.19 -9.85 13.35
CA LYS A 169 -0.04 -9.50 14.76
C LYS A 169 1.42 -9.69 15.19
N THR A 170 1.97 -8.71 15.90
CA THR A 170 3.27 -8.81 16.57
C THR A 170 3.11 -8.75 18.08
N LEU A 171 4.22 -8.77 18.83
CA LEU A 171 4.19 -8.51 20.27
C LEU A 171 3.84 -7.05 20.61
N PHE A 172 3.99 -6.14 19.66
CA PHE A 172 3.85 -4.69 19.89
C PHE A 172 2.61 -4.10 19.20
N THR A 173 2.09 -4.76 18.17
CA THR A 173 0.97 -4.28 17.36
C THR A 173 -0.05 -5.41 17.13
N PRO A 174 -1.35 -5.10 17.15
CA PRO A 174 -2.36 -6.05 16.68
C PRO A 174 -2.19 -6.30 15.18
N GLN A 175 -2.88 -7.32 14.68
CA GLN A 175 -3.09 -7.44 13.23
C GLN A 175 -3.82 -6.18 12.74
N GLY A 176 -3.50 -5.69 11.55
CA GLY A 176 -4.18 -4.52 11.01
C GLY A 176 -4.11 -4.40 9.50
N VAL A 177 -4.96 -3.53 8.96
CA VAL A 177 -5.02 -3.20 7.53
C VAL A 177 -4.68 -1.73 7.38
N ASP A 178 -3.85 -1.41 6.39
CA ASP A 178 -3.66 -0.04 5.91
C ASP A 178 -4.13 0.07 4.45
N ILE A 179 -4.61 1.26 4.07
CA ILE A 179 -4.89 1.65 2.69
C ILE A 179 -3.92 2.75 2.29
N TYR A 180 -3.11 2.44 1.30
CA TYR A 180 -2.13 3.34 0.71
C TYR A 180 -2.70 4.01 -0.54
N SER A 181 -2.28 5.24 -0.78
CA SER A 181 -2.60 6.01 -1.97
C SER A 181 -1.40 6.87 -2.39
N LEU A 182 -1.19 7.06 -3.69
CA LEU A 182 -0.20 8.05 -4.16
C LEU A 182 -0.69 9.47 -3.88
N SER A 183 -1.99 9.71 -4.03
CA SER A 183 -2.61 10.95 -3.57
C SER A 183 -2.65 11.01 -2.04
N PRO A 184 -2.17 12.09 -1.40
CA PRO A 184 -2.28 12.27 0.05
C PRO A 184 -3.72 12.47 0.53
N GLN A 185 -4.65 12.83 -0.36
CA GLN A 185 -6.08 12.88 -0.08
C GLN A 185 -6.76 11.50 -0.07
N GLY A 186 -6.02 10.44 -0.39
CA GLY A 186 -6.55 9.09 -0.49
C GLY A 186 -7.16 8.80 -1.86
N VAL A 187 -8.02 7.80 -1.89
CA VAL A 187 -8.75 7.37 -3.10
C VAL A 187 -10.13 8.01 -3.16
N LYS A 188 -10.77 7.98 -4.34
CA LYS A 188 -12.17 8.42 -4.51
C LYS A 188 -13.10 7.68 -3.54
N ALA A 189 -14.19 8.35 -3.18
CA ALA A 189 -15.19 7.80 -2.26
C ALA A 189 -15.77 6.46 -2.75
N GLU A 190 -16.03 6.31 -4.06
CA GLU A 190 -16.51 5.04 -4.61
C GLU A 190 -15.47 3.92 -4.51
N THR A 191 -14.20 4.23 -4.76
CA THR A 191 -13.08 3.29 -4.62
C THR A 191 -12.91 2.87 -3.16
N LEU A 192 -12.92 3.82 -2.23
CA LEU A 192 -12.86 3.53 -0.79
C LEU A 192 -14.03 2.64 -0.34
N GLN A 193 -15.25 2.93 -0.79
CA GLN A 193 -16.42 2.11 -0.50
C GLN A 193 -16.28 0.70 -1.07
N GLY A 194 -15.75 0.59 -2.29
CA GLY A 194 -15.45 -0.71 -2.91
C GLY A 194 -14.39 -1.49 -2.15
N ILE A 195 -13.32 -0.85 -1.67
CA ILE A 195 -12.28 -1.47 -0.83
C ILE A 195 -12.90 -1.98 0.47
N LYS A 196 -13.67 -1.14 1.18
CA LYS A 196 -14.36 -1.52 2.42
C LYS A 196 -15.32 -2.68 2.20
N LYS A 197 -16.09 -2.67 1.11
CA LYS A 197 -17.01 -3.76 0.74
C LYS A 197 -16.26 -5.05 0.44
N ALA A 198 -15.13 -4.98 -0.28
CA ALA A 198 -14.32 -6.15 -0.60
C ALA A 198 -13.64 -6.73 0.66
N LEU A 199 -13.11 -5.88 1.56
CA LEU A 199 -12.58 -6.31 2.85
C LEU A 199 -13.66 -7.00 3.71
N ALA A 200 -14.84 -6.39 3.81
CA ALA A 200 -15.99 -6.96 4.53
C ALA A 200 -16.54 -8.24 3.86
N GLY A 201 -16.33 -8.40 2.55
CA GLY A 201 -16.69 -9.59 1.79
C GLY A 201 -15.63 -10.70 1.79
N CYS A 202 -14.45 -10.44 2.36
CA CYS A 202 -13.37 -11.42 2.43
C CYS A 202 -13.81 -12.68 3.20
N GLU A 203 -13.34 -13.84 2.73
CA GLU A 203 -13.60 -15.14 3.36
C GLU A 203 -12.92 -15.26 4.72
N ASP A 204 -11.81 -14.56 4.91
CA ASP A 204 -11.08 -14.51 6.18
C ASP A 204 -11.82 -13.64 7.21
N GLY A 205 -12.19 -14.27 8.33
CA GLY A 205 -12.97 -13.63 9.39
C GLY A 205 -12.24 -12.48 10.09
N SER A 206 -10.90 -12.49 10.15
CA SER A 206 -10.14 -11.42 10.78
C SER A 206 -10.09 -10.19 9.86
N VAL A 207 -9.88 -10.39 8.55
CA VAL A 207 -9.96 -9.32 7.55
C VAL A 207 -11.35 -8.68 7.52
N LYS A 208 -12.40 -9.51 7.53
CA LYS A 208 -13.80 -9.02 7.60
C LYS A 208 -14.05 -8.15 8.81
N LYS A 209 -13.51 -8.52 9.98
CA LYS A 209 -13.64 -7.71 11.21
C LYS A 209 -12.90 -6.37 11.08
N LEU A 210 -11.67 -6.38 10.59
CA LEU A 210 -10.84 -5.19 10.41
C LEU A 210 -11.49 -4.16 9.46
N ALA A 211 -12.30 -4.60 8.49
CA ALA A 211 -13.04 -3.71 7.60
C ALA A 211 -13.90 -2.67 8.34
N GLY A 212 -14.48 -3.06 9.49
CA GLY A 212 -15.31 -2.18 10.33
C GLY A 212 -14.53 -1.27 11.28
N GLU A 213 -13.20 -1.44 11.37
CA GLU A 213 -12.32 -0.72 12.30
C GLU A 213 -11.46 0.35 11.61
N LEU A 214 -11.56 0.47 10.29
CA LEU A 214 -10.82 1.46 9.50
C LEU A 214 -11.17 2.88 9.94
N PHE A 215 -10.14 3.67 10.26
CA PHE A 215 -10.21 5.10 10.47
C PHE A 215 -9.32 5.83 9.46
N GLU A 216 -9.65 7.09 9.19
CA GLU A 216 -8.85 7.97 8.34
C GLU A 216 -7.61 8.45 9.11
N VAL A 217 -6.44 8.36 8.47
CA VAL A 217 -5.19 8.89 9.02
C VAL A 217 -5.11 10.37 8.69
N ALA A 218 -4.78 11.20 9.68
CA ALA A 218 -4.74 12.64 9.50
C ALA A 218 -3.69 13.08 8.46
N VAL A 219 -4.07 14.00 7.58
CA VAL A 219 -3.19 14.62 6.58
C VAL A 219 -3.51 16.12 6.54
N ASP A 220 -2.47 16.95 6.60
CA ASP A 220 -2.60 18.41 6.45
C ASP A 220 -1.62 18.98 5.41
N GLY A 221 -0.76 18.14 4.82
CA GLY A 221 0.23 18.52 3.81
C GLY A 221 1.45 19.26 4.37
N GLU A 222 1.48 19.60 5.66
CA GLU A 222 2.57 20.32 6.30
C GLU A 222 3.73 19.36 6.61
N ARG A 223 4.75 19.32 5.75
CA ARG A 223 5.96 18.49 5.97
C ARG A 223 7.24 19.29 6.20
N ALA A 224 7.16 20.62 6.18
CA ALA A 224 8.29 21.48 6.52
C ALA A 224 8.44 21.53 8.05
N GLY A 225 9.64 21.18 8.52
CA GLY A 225 10.10 21.40 9.88
C GLY A 225 11.45 22.10 9.85
#